data_AF-A0A4U5N8P0-F1
#
_entry.id   AF-A0A4U5N8P0-F1
#
_cell.length_a   1.000
_cell.length_b   1.000
_cell.length_c   1.000
_cell.angle_alpha   90.00
_cell.angle_beta   90.00
_cell.angle_gamma   90.00
#
_symmetry.space_group_name_H-M   'P 1'
#
loop_
_entity.id
_entity.type
_entity.pdbx_description
1 polymer ?
#
loop_
_entity_poly.entity_id
_entity_poly.type
_entity_poly.pdbx_seq_one_letter_code
_entity_poly.pdbx_strand_id
1 'polypeptide(L)'
;MDTETSSFETSEMLATFLASTPLLSESWRLCNLANANSPQGFVAEQIGSIGYVAFSGIQSVSGSDPSFKKLVPLPDVGNSMFHPLHPQTEGEEPVLVQGALLRIFENIYKDPSFQSQMQTLMQTSKSIIFTGHSVGGATASLAALSLLSYLQPDISNLSVLCITFGSPLLGNETLSRAILREKWGGKFCHVVSKYDIMPRMLFVPMDPIAPLMKPLLHFWHTYMNSPHFGLLAVPLSDDSMAQIFQHVSFHLGRLVEAGEGAVTGMLRPFGNYFFCSEDGAICVDNAASVVKMMCLLFAMGSPSSSIGDHLKYGDYVGKMSLQFLEKRSFMQGELPESSYEAGVALALQSTGISCKEPIAGPAKDCLKAARRLGRTPNLNCANLAIKLSKINPYRAEIEWYKALCDRSDDQMGYYDSFKQRGASRRDFRVNLNRHKLAQFWDNVINLFESNQLPHDFHRQGKWVNASQFYKLLVEPLDIAEYYRTGMHRSKGHYIDHGRERRYRIFDRWWTERSVRGEGYKRSKFASLTQDTCFWARVEEARDLLDALRSTSDPSHLALLWQKIDNFASVANALVEAKEVSIDVVAKNSSYSLWVKDYNELKSQMVQFRPLFLSFVNEEMVP
;
A
#
# COMPACT_ATOMS: atom_id res chain seq x y z
N MET A 1 22.12 20.55 11.99
CA MET A 1 22.17 20.47 10.52
C MET A 1 20.83 20.95 10.04
N ASP A 2 20.80 22.21 9.67
CA ASP A 2 19.63 22.92 9.19
C ASP A 2 19.00 22.17 8.02
N THR A 3 17.68 22.15 7.99
CA THR A 3 16.91 21.66 6.85
C THR A 3 17.33 22.45 5.62
N GLU A 4 18.04 21.80 4.70
CA GLU A 4 18.37 22.36 3.40
C GLU A 4 17.07 22.72 2.70
N THR A 5 16.74 24.02 2.68
CA THR A 5 15.60 24.54 1.95
C THR A 5 15.96 24.46 0.46
N SER A 6 15.41 23.47 -0.24
CA SER A 6 15.31 23.57 -1.71
C SER A 6 14.66 24.92 -2.06
N SER A 7 15.30 25.69 -2.93
CA SER A 7 15.02 27.11 -3.17
C SER A 7 14.06 27.39 -4.33
N PHE A 8 13.55 26.37 -5.03
CA PHE A 8 12.81 26.59 -6.28
C PHE A 8 11.48 25.85 -6.50
N GLU A 9 11.11 24.80 -5.76
CA GLU A 9 9.86 24.08 -6.06
C GLU A 9 8.69 24.55 -5.19
N THR A 10 7.85 25.41 -5.76
CA THR A 10 6.54 25.77 -5.22
C THR A 10 5.46 24.96 -5.93
N SER A 11 4.35 24.68 -5.25
CA SER A 11 3.20 23.97 -5.81
C SER A 11 2.66 24.61 -7.10
N GLU A 12 2.78 25.93 -7.22
CA GLU A 12 2.39 26.71 -8.39
C GLU A 12 3.34 26.50 -9.57
N MET A 13 4.67 26.49 -9.36
CA MET A 13 5.62 26.32 -10.46
C MET A 13 5.46 24.95 -11.14
N LEU A 14 5.22 23.89 -10.36
CA LEU A 14 4.93 22.56 -10.91
C LEU A 14 3.62 22.55 -11.70
N ALA A 15 2.59 23.24 -11.21
CA ALA A 15 1.31 23.34 -11.91
C ALA A 15 1.46 24.09 -13.24
N THR A 16 2.17 25.23 -13.24
CA THR A 16 2.47 26.02 -14.44
C THR A 16 3.30 25.22 -15.44
N PHE A 17 4.28 24.43 -14.98
CA PHE A 17 5.03 23.53 -15.85
C PHE A 17 4.12 22.48 -16.50
N LEU A 18 3.31 21.76 -15.72
CA LEU A 18 2.38 20.76 -16.26
C LEU A 18 1.39 21.37 -17.26
N ALA A 19 0.84 22.54 -16.95
CA ALA A 19 -0.09 23.27 -17.82
C ALA A 19 0.56 23.75 -19.12
N SER A 20 1.87 24.00 -19.14
CA SER A 20 2.60 24.35 -20.35
C SER A 20 2.82 23.17 -21.32
N THR A 21 2.54 21.94 -20.89
CA THR A 21 2.65 20.73 -21.72
C THR A 21 1.31 20.39 -22.38
N PRO A 22 1.31 19.66 -23.53
CA PRO A 22 0.07 19.21 -24.17
C PRO A 22 -0.66 18.11 -23.38
N LEU A 23 -0.13 17.66 -22.23
CA LEU A 23 -0.70 16.54 -21.48
C LEU A 23 -2.14 16.80 -21.03
N LEU A 24 -2.40 17.98 -20.45
CA LEU A 24 -3.74 18.33 -19.94
C LEU A 24 -4.72 18.59 -21.09
N SER A 25 -4.30 19.32 -22.12
CA SER A 25 -5.15 19.66 -23.26
C SER A 25 -5.52 18.44 -24.11
N GLU A 26 -4.57 17.55 -24.42
CA GLU A 26 -4.85 16.31 -25.16
C GLU A 26 -5.71 15.34 -24.34
N SER A 27 -5.43 15.21 -23.04
CA SER A 27 -6.24 14.37 -22.15
C SER A 27 -7.69 14.88 -22.09
N TRP A 28 -7.89 16.19 -21.95
CA TRP A 28 -9.22 16.79 -21.94
C TRP A 28 -9.93 16.66 -23.30
N ARG A 29 -9.23 16.86 -24.42
CA ARG A 29 -9.77 16.65 -25.76
C ARG A 29 -10.35 15.25 -25.91
N LEU A 30 -9.61 14.24 -25.46
CA LEU A 30 -10.04 12.85 -25.55
C LEU A 30 -11.18 12.51 -24.58
N CYS A 31 -11.24 13.15 -23.40
CA CYS A 31 -12.42 13.06 -22.53
C CYS A 31 -13.69 13.52 -23.26
N ASN A 32 -13.65 14.66 -23.95
CA ASN A 32 -14.79 15.16 -24.73
C ASN A 32 -15.16 14.21 -25.87
N LEU A 33 -14.17 13.66 -26.56
CA LEU A 33 -14.39 12.69 -27.63
C LEU A 33 -15.05 11.40 -27.09
N ALA A 34 -14.60 10.90 -25.94
CA ALA A 34 -15.19 9.74 -25.29
C ALA A 34 -16.64 10.00 -24.83
N ASN A 35 -16.94 11.22 -24.37
CA ASN A 35 -18.31 11.63 -24.03
C ASN A 35 -19.21 11.67 -25.28
N ALA A 36 -18.74 12.28 -26.38
CA ALA A 36 -19.50 12.39 -27.63
C ALA A 36 -19.76 11.03 -28.31
N ASN A 37 -18.86 10.05 -28.10
CA ASN A 37 -18.98 8.69 -28.64
C ASN A 37 -19.74 7.72 -27.72
N SER A 38 -20.42 8.20 -26.68
CA SER A 38 -21.28 7.34 -25.83
C SER A 38 -22.35 6.65 -26.71
N PRO A 39 -22.55 5.32 -26.61
CA PRO A 39 -22.27 4.47 -25.46
C PRO A 39 -21.00 3.59 -25.54
N GLN A 40 -20.06 3.82 -26.48
CA GLN A 40 -18.84 2.98 -26.60
C GLN A 40 -17.95 2.97 -25.34
N GLY A 41 -18.21 3.84 -24.37
CA GLY A 41 -17.66 3.77 -23.02
C GLY A 41 -16.20 4.22 -22.89
N PHE A 42 -15.40 4.12 -23.96
CA PHE A 42 -14.02 4.57 -24.02
C PHE A 42 -13.58 4.91 -25.46
N VAL A 43 -12.46 5.62 -25.59
CA VAL A 43 -11.76 5.93 -26.84
C VAL A 43 -10.27 5.72 -26.62
N ALA A 44 -9.59 5.08 -27.58
CA ALA A 44 -8.14 4.94 -27.59
C ALA A 44 -7.54 5.60 -28.81
N GLU A 45 -6.49 6.41 -28.62
CA GLU A 45 -5.78 7.12 -29.69
C GLU A 45 -4.28 7.08 -29.42
N GLN A 46 -3.45 6.79 -30.43
CA GLN A 46 -2.00 6.84 -30.30
C GLN A 46 -1.46 8.13 -30.95
N ILE A 47 -0.77 8.95 -30.16
CA ILE A 47 -0.13 10.19 -30.60
C ILE A 47 1.38 10.03 -30.43
N GLY A 48 2.09 9.83 -31.54
CA GLY A 48 3.51 9.53 -31.53
C GLY A 48 3.81 8.24 -30.75
N SER A 49 4.64 8.33 -29.71
CA SER A 49 4.99 7.20 -28.84
C SER A 49 4.10 7.07 -27.60
N ILE A 50 3.02 7.85 -27.49
CA ILE A 50 2.12 7.88 -26.34
C ILE A 50 0.76 7.32 -26.76
N GLY A 51 0.31 6.27 -26.09
CA GLY A 51 -1.04 5.75 -26.21
C GLY A 51 -1.96 6.42 -25.20
N TYR A 52 -3.03 7.06 -25.66
CA TYR A 52 -4.05 7.62 -24.80
C TYR A 52 -5.29 6.72 -24.77
N VAL A 53 -5.87 6.58 -23.59
CA VAL A 53 -7.11 5.83 -23.37
C VAL A 53 -8.02 6.68 -22.50
N ALA A 54 -9.07 7.23 -23.10
CA ALA A 54 -10.04 8.07 -22.44
C ALA A 54 -11.34 7.31 -22.17
N PHE A 55 -11.86 7.41 -20.96
CA PHE A 55 -13.13 6.79 -20.58
C PHE A 55 -14.23 7.85 -20.50
N SER A 56 -15.40 7.51 -21.04
CA SER A 56 -16.57 8.38 -21.02
C SER A 56 -17.07 8.58 -19.59
N GLY A 57 -17.40 9.82 -19.25
CA GLY A 57 -18.13 10.18 -18.03
C GLY A 57 -19.63 9.88 -18.13
N ILE A 58 -20.13 9.52 -19.30
CA ILE A 58 -21.54 9.20 -19.54
C ILE A 58 -21.68 7.68 -19.61
N GLN A 59 -21.80 7.05 -18.43
CA GLN A 59 -21.92 5.60 -18.31
C GLN A 59 -23.31 5.24 -17.78
N SER A 60 -24.00 4.34 -18.49
CA SER A 60 -25.24 3.71 -18.03
C SER A 60 -24.96 2.25 -17.73
N VAL A 61 -24.79 1.90 -16.45
CA VAL A 61 -24.75 0.49 -16.05
C VAL A 61 -26.14 0.08 -15.63
N SER A 62 -26.77 -0.73 -16.48
CA SER A 62 -28.03 -1.41 -16.16
C SER A 62 -27.85 -2.20 -14.86
N GLY A 63 -28.60 -1.88 -13.82
CA GLY A 63 -28.51 -2.52 -12.50
C GLY A 63 -27.40 -2.02 -11.56
N SER A 64 -26.68 -0.93 -11.89
CA SER A 64 -25.86 -0.23 -10.90
C SER A 64 -26.74 0.64 -10.00
N ASP A 65 -26.44 0.68 -8.71
CA ASP A 65 -26.99 1.69 -7.81
C ASP A 65 -26.16 2.97 -7.94
N PRO A 66 -26.69 4.04 -8.56
CA PRO A 66 -25.98 5.31 -8.73
C PRO A 66 -25.90 6.11 -7.42
N SER A 67 -26.39 5.56 -6.31
CA SER A 67 -26.32 6.19 -4.99
C SER A 67 -24.91 6.22 -4.40
N PHE A 68 -23.95 5.56 -5.04
CA PHE A 68 -22.56 5.38 -4.58
C PHE A 68 -22.39 4.81 -3.16
N LYS A 69 -23.44 4.25 -2.55
CA LYS A 69 -23.47 3.86 -1.12
C LYS A 69 -22.53 2.73 -0.72
N LYS A 70 -22.17 1.84 -1.64
CA LYS A 70 -21.52 0.57 -1.31
C LYS A 70 -20.04 0.56 -1.69
N LEU A 71 -19.20 0.36 -0.67
CA LEU A 71 -17.83 -0.08 -0.84
C LEU A 71 -17.78 -1.60 -0.99
N VAL A 72 -16.93 -2.10 -1.87
CA VAL A 72 -16.72 -3.53 -2.12
C VAL A 72 -15.23 -3.84 -2.08
N PRO A 73 -14.84 -5.05 -1.65
CA PRO A 73 -13.45 -5.48 -1.75
C PRO A 73 -13.02 -5.49 -3.22
N LEU A 74 -11.78 -5.05 -3.47
CA LEU A 74 -11.15 -5.21 -4.77
C LEU A 74 -11.05 -6.71 -5.07
N PRO A 75 -11.32 -7.17 -6.31
CA PRO A 75 -11.31 -8.59 -6.61
C PRO A 75 -9.91 -9.20 -6.40
N ASP A 76 -9.86 -10.36 -5.75
CA ASP A 76 -8.68 -11.21 -5.61
C ASP A 76 -8.88 -12.49 -6.44
N VAL A 77 -9.13 -12.30 -7.74
CA VAL A 77 -9.34 -13.44 -8.65
C VAL A 77 -7.96 -13.89 -9.15
N GLY A 78 -7.64 -15.16 -8.89
CA GLY A 78 -6.38 -15.85 -9.17
C GLY A 78 -5.45 -15.17 -10.19
N ASN A 79 -4.34 -14.63 -9.68
CA ASN A 79 -3.17 -14.11 -10.39
C ASN A 79 -3.46 -13.16 -11.57
N SER A 80 -3.74 -11.88 -11.30
CA SER A 80 -3.05 -10.73 -11.98
C SER A 80 -3.69 -9.38 -11.72
N MET A 81 -5.00 -9.31 -11.54
CA MET A 81 -5.72 -8.04 -11.47
C MET A 81 -5.61 -7.48 -10.05
N PHE A 82 -4.81 -6.44 -9.84
CA PHE A 82 -4.63 -5.75 -8.55
C PHE A 82 -3.87 -6.48 -7.44
N HIS A 83 -3.19 -7.60 -7.72
CA HIS A 83 -2.44 -8.35 -6.71
C HIS A 83 -1.49 -7.48 -5.83
N PRO A 84 -0.70 -6.54 -6.39
CA PRO A 84 0.17 -5.69 -5.58
C PRO A 84 -0.57 -4.72 -4.66
N LEU A 85 -1.88 -4.54 -4.81
CA LEU A 85 -2.67 -3.64 -3.95
C LEU A 85 -3.20 -4.33 -2.71
N HIS A 86 -3.41 -5.66 -2.74
CA HIS A 86 -4.00 -6.39 -1.63
C HIS A 86 -3.17 -6.29 -0.33
N PRO A 87 -3.83 -6.36 0.85
CA PRO A 87 -3.13 -6.37 2.13
C PRO A 87 -2.15 -7.55 2.18
N GLN A 88 -0.97 -7.29 2.73
CA GLN A 88 0.14 -8.25 2.72
C GLN A 88 0.32 -8.95 4.09
N THR A 89 -0.52 -8.59 5.06
CA THR A 89 -0.51 -9.12 6.43
C THR A 89 -1.92 -9.57 6.81
N GLU A 90 -2.05 -10.74 7.42
CA GLU A 90 -3.31 -11.19 8.03
C GLU A 90 -3.75 -10.21 9.13
N GLY A 91 -5.02 -9.81 9.09
CA GLY A 91 -5.63 -8.85 10.03
C GLY A 91 -5.64 -7.39 9.58
N GLU A 92 -5.03 -7.06 8.43
CA GLU A 92 -5.20 -5.73 7.82
C GLU A 92 -6.58 -5.60 7.15
N GLU A 93 -7.20 -4.41 7.26
CA GLU A 93 -8.46 -4.11 6.57
C GLU A 93 -8.29 -4.29 5.05
N PRO A 94 -9.23 -4.97 4.35
CA PRO A 94 -9.15 -5.17 2.91
C PRO A 94 -9.11 -3.85 2.13
N VAL A 95 -8.58 -3.90 0.91
CA VAL A 95 -8.71 -2.79 -0.04
C VAL A 95 -10.16 -2.72 -0.49
N LEU A 96 -10.83 -1.61 -0.14
CA LEU A 96 -12.21 -1.37 -0.52
C LEU A 96 -12.27 -0.24 -1.56
N VAL A 97 -13.06 -0.46 -2.61
CA VAL A 97 -13.33 0.52 -3.67
C VAL A 97 -14.82 0.75 -3.85
N GLN A 98 -15.19 1.85 -4.48
CA GLN A 98 -16.58 2.16 -4.80
C GLN A 98 -17.12 1.12 -5.81
N GLY A 99 -18.18 0.39 -5.42
CA GLY A 99 -18.64 -0.77 -6.18
C GLY A 99 -19.34 -0.48 -7.53
N ALA A 100 -19.99 0.67 -7.69
CA ALA A 100 -20.56 1.08 -8.97
C ALA A 100 -19.45 1.45 -9.98
N LEU A 101 -18.40 2.15 -9.53
CA LEU A 101 -17.23 2.51 -10.34
C LEU A 101 -16.44 1.26 -10.75
N LEU A 102 -16.27 0.30 -9.83
CA LEU A 102 -15.64 -0.98 -10.14
C LEU A 102 -16.41 -1.76 -11.22
N ARG A 103 -17.75 -1.81 -11.13
CA ARG A 103 -18.60 -2.49 -12.13
C ARG A 103 -18.51 -1.85 -13.51
N ILE A 104 -18.46 -0.51 -13.59
CA ILE A 104 -18.25 0.21 -14.86
C ILE A 104 -16.95 -0.26 -15.50
N PHE A 105 -15.86 -0.25 -14.72
CA PHE A 105 -14.56 -0.70 -15.18
C PHE A 105 -14.57 -2.18 -15.60
N GLU A 106 -15.14 -3.08 -14.82
CA GLU A 106 -15.22 -4.52 -15.14
C GLU A 106 -15.96 -4.78 -16.44
N ASN A 107 -17.03 -4.02 -16.73
CA ASN A 107 -17.77 -4.14 -17.98
C ASN A 107 -16.91 -3.74 -19.18
N ILE A 108 -16.18 -2.64 -19.08
CA ILE A 108 -15.28 -2.18 -20.16
C ILE A 108 -14.09 -3.12 -20.30
N TYR A 109 -13.53 -3.62 -19.19
CA TYR A 109 -12.39 -4.53 -19.21
C TYR A 109 -12.73 -5.88 -19.87
N LYS A 110 -13.99 -6.34 -19.77
CA LYS A 110 -14.49 -7.55 -20.43
C LYS A 110 -14.79 -7.35 -21.92
N ASP A 111 -14.81 -6.12 -22.41
CA ASP A 111 -15.04 -5.83 -23.82
C ASP A 111 -13.84 -6.29 -24.67
N PRO A 112 -14.03 -7.21 -25.64
CA PRO A 112 -12.96 -7.64 -26.54
C PRO A 112 -12.31 -6.49 -27.32
N SER A 113 -13.05 -5.42 -27.66
CA SER A 113 -12.45 -4.28 -28.37
C SER A 113 -11.49 -3.51 -27.49
N PHE A 114 -11.81 -3.36 -26.19
CA PHE A 114 -10.91 -2.74 -25.22
C PHE A 114 -9.63 -3.56 -25.06
N GLN A 115 -9.76 -4.88 -24.88
CA GLN A 115 -8.60 -5.77 -24.72
C GLN A 115 -7.67 -5.74 -25.94
N SER A 116 -8.22 -5.79 -27.15
CA SER A 116 -7.44 -5.73 -28.39
C SER A 116 -6.71 -4.39 -28.57
N GLN A 117 -7.37 -3.27 -28.25
CA GLN A 117 -6.74 -1.95 -28.34
C GLN A 117 -5.66 -1.77 -27.28
N MET A 118 -5.89 -2.22 -26.04
CA MET A 118 -4.88 -2.20 -24.98
C MET A 118 -3.64 -3.02 -25.34
N GLN A 119 -3.82 -4.23 -25.86
CA GLN A 119 -2.70 -5.07 -26.29
C GLN A 119 -1.87 -4.38 -27.39
N THR A 120 -2.54 -3.73 -28.34
CA THR A 120 -1.88 -2.96 -29.41
C THR A 120 -1.06 -1.81 -28.81
N LEU A 121 -1.68 -0.99 -27.95
CA LEU A 121 -0.99 0.15 -27.31
C LEU A 121 0.21 -0.28 -26.47
N MET A 122 0.10 -1.40 -25.76
CA MET A 122 1.22 -1.94 -24.95
C MET A 122 2.41 -2.38 -25.80
N GLN A 123 2.20 -2.73 -27.07
CA GLN A 123 3.27 -3.11 -28.00
C GLN A 123 3.86 -1.91 -28.75
N THR A 124 3.05 -0.91 -29.07
CA THR A 124 3.45 0.21 -29.94
C THR A 124 3.87 1.47 -29.18
N SER A 125 3.46 1.62 -27.93
CA SER A 125 3.67 2.85 -27.14
C SER A 125 4.81 2.70 -26.14
N LYS A 126 5.52 3.81 -25.89
CA LYS A 126 6.49 3.91 -24.78
C LYS A 126 5.83 4.33 -23.47
N SER A 127 4.69 5.01 -23.57
CA SER A 127 3.88 5.42 -22.42
C SER A 127 2.40 5.29 -22.73
N ILE A 128 1.61 4.90 -21.73
CA ILE A 128 0.15 4.90 -21.80
C ILE A 128 -0.40 5.91 -20.80
N ILE A 129 -1.30 6.78 -21.27
CA ILE A 129 -2.01 7.77 -20.46
C ILE A 129 -3.48 7.38 -20.41
N PHE A 130 -3.96 7.06 -19.22
CA PHE A 130 -5.38 6.90 -18.96
C PHE A 130 -5.98 8.24 -18.57
N THR A 131 -7.16 8.55 -19.10
CA THR A 131 -7.86 9.79 -18.74
C THR A 131 -9.37 9.61 -18.72
N GLY A 132 -10.04 10.54 -18.07
CA GLY A 132 -11.49 10.56 -17.99
C GLY A 132 -12.00 11.73 -17.15
N HIS A 133 -13.20 12.17 -17.47
CA HIS A 133 -13.94 13.19 -16.72
C HIS A 133 -15.02 12.53 -15.87
N SER A 134 -15.25 13.05 -14.66
CA SER A 134 -16.26 12.55 -13.74
C SER A 134 -16.07 11.05 -13.43
N VAL A 135 -17.10 10.21 -13.53
CA VAL A 135 -17.02 8.75 -13.35
C VAL A 135 -16.06 8.06 -14.33
N GLY A 136 -15.82 8.66 -15.50
CA GLY A 136 -14.81 8.19 -16.46
C GLY A 136 -13.40 8.31 -15.87
N GLY A 137 -13.12 9.33 -15.07
CA GLY A 137 -11.84 9.50 -14.37
C GLY A 137 -11.59 8.41 -13.32
N ALA A 138 -12.63 7.97 -12.61
CA ALA A 138 -12.51 6.85 -11.69
C ALA A 138 -12.25 5.53 -12.42
N THR A 139 -12.90 5.33 -13.56
CA THR A 139 -12.65 4.19 -14.46
C THR A 139 -11.22 4.21 -14.99
N ALA A 140 -10.72 5.38 -15.39
CA ALA A 140 -9.33 5.59 -15.80
C ALA A 140 -8.34 5.22 -14.70
N SER A 141 -8.66 5.58 -13.45
CA SER A 141 -7.83 5.25 -12.29
C SER A 141 -7.78 3.75 -12.05
N LEU A 142 -8.91 3.03 -12.14
CA LEU A 142 -8.95 1.56 -12.03
C LEU A 142 -8.18 0.89 -13.17
N ALA A 143 -8.32 1.36 -14.41
CA ALA A 143 -7.58 0.85 -15.55
C ALA A 143 -6.06 1.04 -15.39
N ALA A 144 -5.64 2.21 -14.92
CA ALA A 144 -4.23 2.48 -14.62
C ALA A 144 -3.69 1.57 -13.52
N LEU A 145 -4.43 1.39 -12.41
CA LEU A 145 -4.05 0.46 -11.33
C LEU A 145 -3.99 -0.99 -11.82
N SER A 146 -4.91 -1.41 -12.68
CA SER A 146 -4.92 -2.75 -13.27
C SER A 146 -3.70 -2.96 -14.15
N LEU A 147 -3.36 -1.99 -15.01
CA LEU A 147 -2.18 -2.08 -15.86
C LEU A 147 -0.89 -2.05 -15.03
N LEU A 148 -0.77 -1.17 -14.05
CA LEU A 148 0.38 -1.12 -13.14
C LEU A 148 0.58 -2.45 -12.38
N SER A 149 -0.51 -3.12 -12.03
CA SER A 149 -0.46 -4.44 -11.38
C SER A 149 0.01 -5.55 -12.32
N TYR A 150 -0.35 -5.45 -13.60
CA TYR A 150 0.08 -6.36 -14.65
C TYR A 150 1.55 -6.15 -15.02
N LEU A 151 2.00 -4.90 -15.09
CA LEU A 151 3.38 -4.52 -15.39
C LEU A 151 4.27 -4.77 -14.18
N GLN A 152 4.69 -6.03 -13.98
CA GLN A 152 5.71 -6.34 -12.99
C GLN A 152 7.05 -5.65 -13.34
N PRO A 153 7.85 -5.23 -12.36
CA PRO A 153 9.02 -4.36 -12.54
C PRO A 153 10.12 -4.92 -13.46
N ASP A 154 10.12 -6.22 -13.73
CA ASP A 154 11.14 -6.88 -14.55
C ASP A 154 10.70 -7.12 -16.01
N ILE A 155 9.47 -6.71 -16.39
CA ILE A 155 8.83 -7.14 -17.66
C ILE A 155 8.75 -6.02 -18.72
N SER A 156 8.69 -4.74 -18.35
CA SER A 156 8.52 -3.68 -19.36
C SER A 156 9.02 -2.29 -18.96
N ASN A 157 9.55 -1.54 -19.92
CA ASN A 157 9.88 -0.10 -19.79
C ASN A 157 8.65 0.82 -20.01
N LEU A 158 7.44 0.25 -19.99
CA LEU A 158 6.21 0.96 -20.32
C LEU A 158 5.81 1.91 -19.18
N SER A 159 5.79 3.22 -19.45
CA SER A 159 5.37 4.21 -18.44
C SER A 159 3.87 4.41 -18.44
N VAL A 160 3.22 4.25 -17.29
CA VAL A 160 1.79 4.54 -17.11
C VAL A 160 1.60 5.87 -16.39
N LEU A 161 0.65 6.68 -16.85
CA LEU A 161 0.17 7.90 -16.18
C LEU A 161 -1.36 7.92 -16.22
N CYS A 162 -2.01 8.46 -15.20
CA CYS A 162 -3.45 8.67 -15.15
C CYS A 162 -3.74 10.15 -14.85
N ILE A 163 -4.50 10.80 -15.73
CA ILE A 163 -4.93 12.20 -15.58
C ILE A 163 -6.46 12.22 -15.54
N THR A 164 -7.05 12.62 -14.43
CA THR A 164 -8.51 12.63 -14.28
C THR A 164 -9.03 14.05 -14.06
N PHE A 165 -10.23 14.36 -14.55
CA PHE A 165 -10.87 15.67 -14.36
C PHE A 165 -12.14 15.51 -13.54
N GLY A 166 -12.26 16.21 -12.41
CA GLY A 166 -13.47 16.16 -11.59
C GLY A 166 -13.88 14.77 -11.13
N SER A 167 -12.92 13.85 -10.99
CA SER A 167 -13.18 12.46 -10.64
C SER A 167 -13.61 12.34 -9.17
N PRO A 168 -14.61 11.50 -8.85
CA PRO A 168 -14.90 11.15 -7.47
C PRO A 168 -13.74 10.33 -6.87
N LEU A 169 -13.69 10.24 -5.54
CA LEU A 169 -12.76 9.34 -4.83
C LEU A 169 -13.04 7.87 -5.16
N LEU A 170 -12.01 7.03 -5.06
CA LEU A 170 -12.11 5.63 -5.52
C LEU A 170 -12.15 4.60 -4.39
N GLY A 171 -11.23 4.68 -3.42
CA GLY A 171 -11.09 3.64 -2.38
C GLY A 171 -10.74 4.16 -0.99
N ASN A 172 -10.71 3.22 -0.03
CA ASN A 172 -10.45 3.49 1.38
C ASN A 172 -8.97 3.82 1.66
N GLU A 173 -8.66 4.05 2.93
CA GLU A 173 -7.29 4.28 3.40
C GLU A 173 -6.34 3.12 3.02
N THR A 174 -6.80 1.87 3.05
CA THR A 174 -5.98 0.73 2.62
C THR A 174 -5.58 0.83 1.15
N LEU A 175 -6.48 1.27 0.25
CA LEU A 175 -6.09 1.53 -1.15
C LEU A 175 -4.99 2.60 -1.23
N SER A 176 -5.17 3.73 -0.54
CA SER A 176 -4.20 4.83 -0.55
C SER A 176 -2.84 4.36 -0.03
N ARG A 177 -2.81 3.63 1.09
CA ARG A 177 -1.60 3.00 1.64
C ARG A 177 -0.96 2.00 0.69
N ALA A 178 -1.75 1.20 -0.03
CA ALA A 178 -1.23 0.25 -1.00
C ALA A 178 -0.57 0.98 -2.19
N ILE A 179 -1.22 2.00 -2.75
CA ILE A 179 -0.66 2.84 -3.82
C ILE A 179 0.61 3.56 -3.37
N LEU A 180 0.65 4.01 -2.12
CA LEU A 180 1.85 4.56 -1.50
C LEU A 180 2.95 3.50 -1.42
N ARG A 181 2.66 2.31 -0.88
CA ARG A 181 3.62 1.19 -0.79
C ARG A 181 4.26 0.85 -2.13
N GLU A 182 3.47 0.76 -3.18
CA GLU A 182 3.94 0.47 -4.55
C GLU A 182 4.56 1.70 -5.25
N LYS A 183 4.53 2.87 -4.60
CA LYS A 183 5.00 4.18 -5.11
C LYS A 183 4.34 4.61 -6.41
N TRP A 184 3.11 4.17 -6.61
CA TRP A 184 2.32 4.52 -7.76
C TRP A 184 1.70 5.91 -7.65
N GLY A 185 1.76 6.58 -6.48
CA GLY A 185 1.20 7.92 -6.29
C GLY A 185 1.65 8.95 -7.34
N GLY A 186 2.93 8.92 -7.75
CA GLY A 186 3.46 9.77 -8.82
C GLY A 186 2.90 9.52 -10.23
N LYS A 187 2.11 8.45 -10.41
CA LYS A 187 1.47 8.09 -11.67
C LYS A 187 0.04 8.61 -11.81
N PHE A 188 -0.48 9.30 -10.79
CA PHE A 188 -1.84 9.82 -10.79
C PHE A 188 -1.83 11.34 -10.60
N CYS A 189 -2.57 12.04 -11.46
CA CYS A 189 -2.81 13.47 -11.41
C CYS A 189 -4.32 13.73 -11.49
N HIS A 190 -4.90 14.17 -10.39
CA HIS A 190 -6.33 14.47 -10.27
C HIS A 190 -6.54 15.98 -10.41
N VAL A 191 -7.01 16.40 -11.59
CA VAL A 191 -7.39 17.79 -11.88
C VAL A 191 -8.73 18.08 -11.24
N VAL A 192 -8.76 19.07 -10.36
CA VAL A 192 -9.91 19.41 -9.52
C VAL A 192 -10.11 20.90 -9.53
N SER A 193 -11.26 21.36 -10.03
CA SER A 193 -11.57 22.78 -10.01
C SER A 193 -11.99 23.25 -8.62
N LYS A 194 -11.90 24.56 -8.40
CA LYS A 194 -12.09 25.22 -7.11
C LYS A 194 -13.40 24.84 -6.42
N TYR A 195 -14.52 24.81 -7.16
CA TYR A 195 -15.86 24.65 -6.59
C TYR A 195 -16.52 23.31 -6.91
N ASP A 196 -16.00 22.52 -7.85
CA ASP A 196 -16.64 21.28 -8.33
C ASP A 196 -17.01 20.32 -7.19
N ILE A 197 -18.29 20.01 -7.05
CA ILE A 197 -18.77 19.15 -5.97
C ILE A 197 -18.38 17.68 -6.12
N MET A 198 -18.17 17.17 -7.35
CA MET A 198 -18.04 15.73 -7.63
C MET A 198 -16.85 15.06 -6.90
N PRO A 199 -15.62 15.62 -6.90
CA PRO A 199 -14.49 15.07 -6.12
C PRO A 199 -14.71 15.10 -4.60
N ARG A 200 -15.65 15.93 -4.12
CA ARG A 200 -15.94 16.14 -2.70
C ARG A 200 -17.09 15.27 -2.18
N MET A 201 -17.96 14.80 -3.06
CA MET A 201 -19.19 14.07 -2.67
C MET A 201 -18.91 12.78 -1.92
N LEU A 202 -17.84 12.06 -2.26
CA LEU A 202 -17.56 10.76 -1.65
C LEU A 202 -16.81 10.84 -0.31
N PHE A 203 -16.65 12.03 0.24
CA PHE A 203 -16.28 12.23 1.64
C PHE A 203 -17.49 12.18 2.60
N VAL A 204 -18.73 11.97 2.13
CA VAL A 204 -19.91 12.06 3.00
C VAL A 204 -20.76 10.80 2.96
N PRO A 205 -21.52 10.49 4.04
CA PRO A 205 -22.55 9.47 3.99
C PRO A 205 -23.56 9.81 2.89
N MET A 206 -23.77 8.86 1.97
CA MET A 206 -24.60 9.10 0.78
C MET A 206 -26.10 9.00 1.04
N ASP A 207 -26.54 8.37 2.14
CA ASP A 207 -27.97 8.13 2.40
C ASP A 207 -28.87 9.37 2.29
N PRO A 208 -28.50 10.54 2.85
CA PRO A 208 -29.34 11.75 2.78
C PRO A 208 -29.46 12.35 1.38
N ILE A 209 -28.44 12.18 0.53
CA ILE A 209 -28.35 12.81 -0.80
C ILE A 209 -28.56 11.82 -1.95
N ALA A 210 -28.61 10.51 -1.67
CA ALA A 210 -28.78 9.46 -2.66
C ALA A 210 -29.96 9.65 -3.62
N PRO A 211 -31.15 10.12 -3.17
CA PRO A 211 -32.27 10.37 -4.08
C PRO A 211 -31.97 11.46 -5.12
N LEU A 212 -31.09 12.40 -4.80
CA LEU A 212 -30.73 13.54 -5.66
C LEU A 212 -29.61 13.21 -6.66
N MET A 213 -28.92 12.08 -6.50
CA MET A 213 -27.80 11.69 -7.35
C MET A 213 -28.21 11.37 -8.77
N LYS A 214 -29.33 10.66 -8.95
CA LYS A 214 -29.82 10.30 -10.28
C LYS A 214 -30.14 11.55 -11.12
N PRO A 215 -30.94 12.52 -10.63
CA PRO A 215 -31.16 13.78 -11.35
C PRO A 215 -29.87 14.56 -11.64
N LEU A 216 -28.95 14.63 -10.68
CA LEU A 216 -27.69 15.36 -10.83
C LEU A 216 -26.78 14.76 -11.92
N LEU A 217 -26.60 13.44 -11.89
CA LEU A 217 -25.85 12.73 -12.92
C LEU A 217 -26.53 12.88 -14.29
N HIS A 218 -27.86 12.82 -14.35
CA HIS A 218 -28.59 13.00 -15.60
C HIS A 218 -28.39 14.41 -16.21
N PHE A 219 -28.41 15.46 -15.38
CA PHE A 219 -28.11 16.82 -15.79
C PHE A 219 -26.69 16.91 -16.39
N TRP A 220 -25.67 16.45 -15.67
CA TRP A 220 -24.30 16.46 -16.18
C TRP A 220 -24.13 15.60 -17.42
N HIS A 221 -24.70 14.40 -17.47
CA HIS A 221 -24.61 13.51 -18.63
C HIS A 221 -25.19 14.15 -19.89
N THR A 222 -26.33 14.86 -19.76
CA THR A 222 -26.95 15.57 -20.87
C THR A 222 -26.05 16.67 -21.41
N TYR A 223 -25.42 17.44 -20.50
CA TYR A 223 -24.50 18.51 -20.87
C TYR A 223 -23.21 17.98 -21.50
N MET A 224 -22.61 16.96 -20.90
CA MET A 224 -21.37 16.35 -21.39
C MET A 224 -21.54 15.68 -22.75
N ASN A 225 -22.73 15.13 -23.05
CA ASN A 225 -23.00 14.49 -24.34
C ASN A 225 -23.12 15.52 -25.45
N SER A 226 -23.81 16.64 -25.18
CA SER A 226 -23.92 17.76 -26.09
C SER A 226 -24.10 19.06 -25.32
N PRO A 227 -23.09 19.95 -25.30
CA PRO A 227 -23.18 21.23 -24.59
C PRO A 227 -24.35 22.10 -25.06
N HIS A 228 -24.70 22.03 -26.35
CA HIS A 228 -25.83 22.77 -26.94
C HIS A 228 -27.18 22.33 -26.37
N PHE A 229 -27.38 21.02 -26.19
CA PHE A 229 -28.60 20.49 -25.55
C PHE A 229 -28.53 20.56 -24.02
N GLY A 230 -27.32 20.56 -23.45
CA GLY A 230 -27.07 20.73 -22.02
C GLY A 230 -27.60 22.04 -21.44
N LEU A 231 -27.57 23.12 -22.22
CA LEU A 231 -28.13 24.42 -21.82
C LEU A 231 -29.67 24.38 -21.63
N LEU A 232 -30.34 23.38 -22.21
CA LEU A 232 -31.78 23.14 -22.05
C LEU A 232 -32.09 22.17 -20.90
N ALA A 233 -31.07 21.49 -20.35
CA ALA A 233 -31.26 20.61 -19.21
C ALA A 233 -31.53 21.45 -17.97
N VAL A 234 -32.65 21.19 -17.30
CA VAL A 234 -32.99 21.88 -16.05
C VAL A 234 -32.08 21.30 -14.94
N PRO A 235 -31.29 22.13 -14.25
CA PRO A 235 -30.58 21.68 -13.06
C PRO A 235 -31.56 21.25 -11.97
N LEU A 236 -31.06 20.72 -10.85
CA LEU A 236 -31.92 20.45 -9.70
C LEU A 236 -32.55 21.76 -9.18
N SER A 237 -33.62 21.64 -8.38
CA SER A 237 -34.16 22.79 -7.67
C SER A 237 -33.11 23.42 -6.75
N ASP A 238 -33.21 24.74 -6.53
CA ASP A 238 -32.29 25.47 -5.64
C ASP A 238 -32.21 24.83 -4.25
N ASP A 239 -33.33 24.36 -3.71
CA ASP A 239 -33.38 23.65 -2.43
C ASP A 239 -32.58 22.34 -2.44
N SER A 240 -32.68 21.56 -3.52
CA SER A 240 -31.94 20.31 -3.66
C SER A 240 -30.44 20.57 -3.83
N MET A 241 -30.07 21.60 -4.61
CA MET A 241 -28.68 22.00 -4.76
C MET A 241 -28.10 22.48 -3.42
N ALA A 242 -28.87 23.30 -2.68
CA ALA A 242 -28.48 23.77 -1.35
C ALA A 242 -28.33 22.60 -0.36
N GLN A 243 -29.22 21.62 -0.39
CA GLN A 243 -29.15 20.43 0.46
C GLN A 243 -27.84 19.65 0.23
N ILE A 244 -27.48 19.37 -1.03
CA ILE A 244 -26.23 18.65 -1.33
C ILE A 244 -25.02 19.49 -0.89
N PHE A 245 -25.01 20.77 -1.24
CA PHE A 245 -23.90 21.68 -0.92
C PHE A 245 -23.65 21.79 0.58
N GLN A 246 -24.72 21.99 1.38
CA GLN A 246 -24.63 22.10 2.83
C GLN A 246 -24.19 20.78 3.47
N HIS A 247 -24.72 19.65 3.00
CA HIS A 247 -24.35 18.33 3.49
C HIS A 247 -22.86 18.03 3.24
N VAL A 248 -22.38 18.31 2.02
CA VAL A 248 -20.96 18.14 1.65
C VAL A 248 -20.05 19.07 2.47
N SER A 249 -20.43 20.35 2.59
CA SER A 249 -19.65 21.34 3.34
C SER A 249 -19.53 20.97 4.82
N PHE A 250 -20.64 20.55 5.45
CA PHE A 250 -20.67 20.16 6.86
C PHE A 250 -19.73 19.00 7.15
N HIS A 251 -19.81 17.92 6.37
CA HIS A 251 -18.99 16.73 6.59
C HIS A 251 -17.51 16.97 6.27
N LEU A 252 -17.19 17.75 5.24
CA LEU A 252 -15.81 18.15 4.96
C LEU A 252 -15.21 18.97 6.09
N GLY A 253 -15.96 19.95 6.62
CA GLY A 253 -15.52 20.77 7.76
C GLY A 253 -15.17 19.91 8.97
N ARG A 254 -16.06 18.97 9.33
CA ARG A 254 -15.81 18.02 10.42
C ARG A 254 -14.60 17.13 10.20
N LEU A 255 -14.34 16.74 8.95
CA LEU A 255 -13.20 15.89 8.62
C LEU A 255 -11.87 16.64 8.76
N VAL A 256 -11.86 17.94 8.46
CA VAL A 256 -10.70 18.81 8.72
C VAL A 256 -10.50 19.05 10.22
N GLU A 257 -11.58 19.24 10.99
CA GLU A 257 -11.53 19.42 12.46
C GLU A 257 -11.06 18.16 13.20
N ALA A 258 -11.47 16.97 12.75
CA ALA A 258 -11.07 15.70 13.32
C ALA A 258 -9.57 15.37 13.13
N GLY A 259 -8.90 16.05 12.20
CA GLY A 259 -7.49 15.84 11.88
C GLY A 259 -7.22 14.45 11.29
N GLU A 260 -6.01 13.92 11.51
CA GLU A 260 -5.59 12.59 11.06
C GLU A 260 -6.24 11.43 11.85
N GLY A 261 -7.13 11.74 12.81
CA GLY A 261 -7.93 10.75 13.52
C GLY A 261 -8.81 9.98 12.55
N ALA A 262 -8.46 8.72 12.29
CA ALA A 262 -9.13 7.87 11.32
C ALA A 262 -10.62 7.70 11.64
N VAL A 263 -11.49 8.18 10.74
CA VAL A 263 -12.86 7.68 10.65
C VAL A 263 -12.82 6.46 9.74
N THR A 264 -12.84 5.28 10.34
CA THR A 264 -12.85 3.98 9.62
C THR A 264 -14.01 3.93 8.62
N GLY A 265 -13.76 3.44 7.41
CA GLY A 265 -14.79 3.25 6.37
C GLY A 265 -15.02 4.42 5.40
N MET A 266 -14.24 5.50 5.49
CA MET A 266 -14.32 6.62 4.54
C MET A 266 -13.34 6.48 3.37
N LEU A 267 -13.73 7.01 2.21
CA LEU A 267 -12.89 7.09 1.03
C LEU A 267 -11.78 8.14 1.24
N ARG A 268 -10.61 7.88 0.64
CA ARG A 268 -9.40 8.69 0.84
C ARG A 268 -8.80 9.11 -0.49
N PRO A 269 -8.23 10.33 -0.57
CA PRO A 269 -7.45 10.71 -1.73
C PRO A 269 -6.17 9.87 -1.84
N PHE A 270 -5.73 9.66 -3.07
CA PHE A 270 -4.43 9.06 -3.40
C PHE A 270 -3.86 9.80 -4.61
N GLY A 271 -2.56 9.63 -4.87
CA GLY A 271 -1.92 10.32 -5.98
C GLY A 271 -1.72 11.81 -5.75
N ASN A 272 -1.51 12.56 -6.83
CA ASN A 272 -1.29 14.00 -6.79
C ASN A 272 -2.55 14.73 -7.25
N TYR A 273 -2.81 15.89 -6.65
CA TYR A 273 -3.95 16.73 -6.98
C TYR A 273 -3.49 18.04 -7.60
N PHE A 274 -4.11 18.38 -8.73
CA PHE A 274 -3.92 19.63 -9.45
C PHE A 274 -5.18 20.47 -9.23
N PHE A 275 -5.12 21.43 -8.31
CA PHE A 275 -6.26 22.33 -8.07
C PHE A 275 -6.21 23.49 -9.05
N CYS A 276 -7.29 23.71 -9.79
CA CYS A 276 -7.39 24.80 -10.77
C CYS A 276 -8.50 25.80 -10.43
N SER A 277 -8.28 27.04 -10.85
CA SER A 277 -9.23 28.15 -10.77
C SER A 277 -9.03 29.07 -11.97
N GLU A 278 -9.87 30.11 -12.07
CA GLU A 278 -9.65 31.20 -13.02
C GLU A 278 -8.31 31.90 -12.82
N ASP A 279 -7.79 31.93 -11.60
CA ASP A 279 -6.57 32.65 -11.25
C ASP A 279 -5.31 31.80 -11.43
N GLY A 280 -5.44 30.52 -11.79
CA GLY A 280 -4.30 29.62 -12.03
C GLY A 280 -4.46 28.26 -11.37
N ALA A 281 -3.35 27.62 -11.03
CA ALA A 281 -3.36 26.29 -10.44
C ALA A 281 -2.22 26.02 -9.48
N ILE A 282 -2.40 24.96 -8.68
CA ILE A 282 -1.39 24.44 -7.75
C ILE A 282 -1.38 22.90 -7.75
N CYS A 283 -0.23 22.31 -7.46
CA CYS A 283 -0.08 20.88 -7.22
C CYS A 283 0.09 20.56 -5.73
N VAL A 284 -0.62 19.55 -5.24
CA VAL A 284 -0.57 19.07 -3.84
C VAL A 284 -0.51 17.55 -3.83
N ASP A 285 0.48 16.96 -3.15
CA ASP A 285 0.71 15.51 -3.10
C ASP A 285 0.44 14.88 -1.71
N ASN A 286 0.28 15.70 -0.67
CA ASN A 286 -0.02 15.23 0.68
C ASN A 286 -1.53 15.05 0.91
N ALA A 287 -1.98 13.84 1.24
CA ALA A 287 -3.41 13.51 1.42
C ALA A 287 -4.14 14.43 2.41
N ALA A 288 -3.55 14.71 3.58
CA ALA A 288 -4.15 15.62 4.57
C ALA A 288 -4.28 17.05 4.02
N SER A 289 -3.26 17.53 3.30
CA SER A 289 -3.33 18.83 2.64
C SER A 289 -4.35 18.85 1.50
N VAL A 290 -4.47 17.79 0.71
CA VAL A 290 -5.49 17.65 -0.34
C VAL A 290 -6.88 17.78 0.26
N VAL A 291 -7.18 17.03 1.33
CA VAL A 291 -8.48 17.11 2.02
C VAL A 291 -8.75 18.53 2.53
N LYS A 292 -7.76 19.15 3.17
CA LYS A 292 -7.91 20.51 3.70
C LYS A 292 -8.14 21.52 2.57
N MET A 293 -7.41 21.41 1.45
CA MET A 293 -7.64 22.25 0.27
C MET A 293 -9.00 22.01 -0.37
N MET A 294 -9.45 20.75 -0.47
CA MET A 294 -10.80 20.41 -0.94
C MET A 294 -11.87 21.13 -0.13
N CYS A 295 -11.74 21.15 1.21
CA CYS A 295 -12.66 21.83 2.11
C CYS A 295 -12.59 23.35 1.97
N LEU A 296 -11.39 23.94 2.02
CA LEU A 296 -11.20 25.40 1.99
C LEU A 296 -11.69 26.01 0.68
N LEU A 297 -11.39 25.38 -0.45
CA LEU A 297 -11.80 25.87 -1.77
C LEU A 297 -13.30 25.71 -1.99
N PHE A 298 -13.88 24.60 -1.53
CA PHE A 298 -15.31 24.34 -1.66
C PHE A 298 -16.16 25.30 -0.81
N ALA A 299 -15.69 25.65 0.40
CA ALA A 299 -16.38 26.59 1.29
C ALA A 299 -16.55 28.01 0.70
N MET A 300 -15.76 28.36 -0.31
CA MET A 300 -15.85 29.64 -1.04
C MET A 300 -16.90 29.62 -2.16
N GLY A 301 -17.49 28.45 -2.43
CA GLY A 301 -18.48 28.28 -3.48
C GLY A 301 -19.90 28.63 -3.03
N SER A 302 -20.81 28.50 -3.98
CA SER A 302 -22.26 28.50 -3.79
C SER A 302 -22.85 27.20 -4.32
N PRO A 303 -24.08 26.82 -3.95
CA PRO A 303 -24.71 25.61 -4.47
C PRO A 303 -24.70 25.53 -6.00
N SER A 304 -25.10 26.61 -6.69
CA SER A 304 -25.14 26.66 -8.16
C SER A 304 -23.76 26.63 -8.80
N SER A 305 -22.78 27.38 -8.25
CA SER A 305 -21.41 27.36 -8.77
C SER A 305 -20.78 25.99 -8.58
N SER A 306 -21.02 25.30 -7.47
CA SER A 306 -20.43 23.98 -7.21
C SER A 306 -20.84 22.89 -8.19
N ILE A 307 -22.09 22.96 -8.69
CA ILE A 307 -22.61 22.03 -9.70
C ILE A 307 -22.18 22.44 -11.11
N GLY A 308 -22.18 23.74 -11.40
CA GLY A 308 -21.76 24.25 -12.70
C GLY A 308 -20.26 24.14 -12.96
N ASP A 309 -19.44 24.24 -11.91
CA ASP A 309 -17.98 24.19 -12.01
C ASP A 309 -17.46 22.83 -12.50
N HIS A 310 -18.23 21.75 -12.27
CA HIS A 310 -17.95 20.41 -12.79
C HIS A 310 -17.86 20.35 -14.32
N LEU A 311 -18.46 21.32 -15.02
CA LEU A 311 -18.52 21.39 -16.48
C LEU A 311 -17.46 22.33 -17.08
N LYS A 312 -16.68 23.04 -16.25
CA LYS A 312 -15.77 24.11 -16.70
C LYS A 312 -14.31 23.67 -16.91
N TYR A 313 -14.00 22.38 -16.79
CA TYR A 313 -12.62 21.89 -16.95
C TYR A 313 -11.98 22.27 -18.28
N GLY A 314 -12.76 22.38 -19.36
CA GLY A 314 -12.26 22.84 -20.65
C GLY A 314 -11.76 24.29 -20.64
N ASP A 315 -12.50 25.17 -19.98
CA ASP A 315 -12.13 26.59 -19.84
C ASP A 315 -10.84 26.71 -19.03
N TYR A 316 -10.76 25.97 -17.91
CA TYR A 316 -9.56 25.95 -17.07
C TYR A 316 -8.35 25.41 -17.83
N VAL A 317 -8.47 24.25 -18.48
CA VAL A 317 -7.35 23.66 -19.24
C VAL A 317 -6.90 24.59 -20.37
N GLY A 318 -7.84 25.19 -21.10
CA GLY A 318 -7.53 26.14 -22.17
C GLY A 318 -6.81 27.39 -21.65
N LYS A 319 -7.32 28.00 -20.58
CA LYS A 319 -6.72 29.18 -19.95
C LYS A 319 -5.33 28.89 -19.41
N MET A 320 -5.17 27.82 -18.64
CA MET A 320 -3.89 27.44 -18.04
C MET A 320 -2.83 27.11 -19.09
N SER A 321 -3.23 26.52 -20.22
CA SER A 321 -2.34 26.25 -21.35
C SER A 321 -1.79 27.53 -21.99
N LEU A 322 -2.40 28.68 -21.76
CA LEU A 322 -1.95 29.99 -22.27
C LEU A 322 -1.34 30.87 -21.17
N GLN A 323 -1.52 30.49 -19.91
CA GLN A 323 -1.17 31.29 -18.74
C GLN A 323 0.34 31.57 -18.61
N PHE A 324 1.20 30.72 -19.17
CA PHE A 324 2.65 30.97 -19.22
C PHE A 324 3.03 32.17 -20.10
N LEU A 325 2.13 32.64 -20.96
CA LEU A 325 2.28 33.85 -21.77
C LEU A 325 1.91 35.12 -21.00
N GLU A 326 1.21 35.00 -19.88
CA GLU A 326 0.76 36.13 -19.08
C GLU A 326 1.83 36.56 -18.05
N LYS A 327 2.18 37.85 -18.03
CA LYS A 327 3.06 38.40 -17.01
C LYS A 327 2.30 38.53 -15.69
N ARG A 328 2.57 37.63 -14.74
CA ARG A 328 2.03 37.72 -13.38
C ARG A 328 2.97 38.51 -12.48
N SER A 329 2.43 39.50 -11.76
CA SER A 329 3.13 40.12 -10.64
C SER A 329 2.29 40.02 -9.37
N PHE A 330 2.97 39.78 -8.25
CA PHE A 330 2.36 39.83 -6.93
C PHE A 330 2.04 41.29 -6.60
N MET A 331 0.75 41.64 -6.51
CA MET A 331 0.30 43.04 -6.33
C MET A 331 -0.41 43.30 -4.99
N GLN A 332 -0.44 42.33 -4.06
CA GLN A 332 -1.17 42.47 -2.78
C GLN A 332 -0.41 41.89 -1.59
N GLY A 333 -0.05 42.74 -0.63
CA GLY A 333 0.46 42.34 0.69
C GLY A 333 1.81 42.96 1.07
N GLU A 334 2.33 42.55 2.23
CA GLU A 334 3.72 42.82 2.64
C GLU A 334 4.70 42.09 1.71
N LEU A 335 5.88 42.66 1.49
CA LEU A 335 6.91 42.04 0.68
C LEU A 335 7.31 40.69 1.31
N PRO A 336 7.31 39.58 0.55
CA PRO A 336 7.72 38.29 1.09
C PRO A 336 9.15 38.34 1.63
N GLU A 337 9.39 37.76 2.81
CA GLU A 337 10.73 37.80 3.44
C GLU A 337 11.73 36.87 2.74
N SER A 338 11.25 35.95 1.90
CA SER A 338 12.06 35.03 1.11
C SER A 338 11.40 34.63 -0.21
N SER A 339 12.19 34.06 -1.13
CA SER A 339 11.67 33.47 -2.37
C SER A 339 10.63 32.37 -2.13
N TYR A 340 10.76 31.63 -1.02
CA TYR A 340 9.79 30.63 -0.62
C TYR A 340 8.46 31.25 -0.24
N GLU A 341 8.46 32.30 0.57
CA GLU A 341 7.23 32.98 0.96
C GLU A 341 6.54 33.63 -0.24
N ALA A 342 7.32 34.17 -1.19
CA ALA A 342 6.80 34.68 -2.45
C ALA A 342 6.08 33.57 -3.23
N GLY A 343 6.69 32.39 -3.31
CA GLY A 343 6.12 31.22 -3.93
C GLY A 343 4.82 30.72 -3.29
N VAL A 344 4.75 30.71 -1.95
CA VAL A 344 3.52 30.35 -1.23
C VAL A 344 2.43 31.39 -1.48
N ALA A 345 2.79 32.68 -1.54
CA ALA A 345 1.84 33.74 -1.83
C ALA A 345 1.28 33.65 -3.27
N LEU A 346 2.13 33.33 -4.26
CA LEU A 346 1.72 33.06 -5.64
C LEU A 346 0.82 31.82 -5.75
N ALA A 347 1.13 30.77 -4.98
CA ALA A 347 0.28 29.57 -4.91
C ALA A 347 -1.10 29.90 -4.32
N LEU A 348 -1.16 30.71 -3.26
CA LEU A 348 -2.43 31.17 -2.69
C LEU A 348 -3.24 31.99 -3.70
N GLN A 349 -2.60 32.93 -4.40
CA GLN A 349 -3.25 33.71 -5.45
C GLN A 349 -3.77 32.82 -6.59
N SER A 350 -3.02 31.80 -6.99
CA SER A 350 -3.40 30.87 -8.07
C SER A 350 -4.57 29.96 -7.70
N THR A 351 -4.88 29.82 -6.40
CA THR A 351 -6.13 29.18 -5.95
C THR A 351 -7.35 30.13 -5.96
N GLY A 352 -7.14 31.40 -6.32
CA GLY A 352 -8.14 32.45 -6.27
C GLY A 352 -8.55 32.82 -4.85
N ILE A 353 -7.67 32.63 -3.86
CA ILE A 353 -7.89 33.05 -2.47
C ILE A 353 -7.22 34.40 -2.28
N SER A 354 -8.00 35.41 -1.92
CA SER A 354 -7.46 36.74 -1.60
C SER A 354 -6.80 36.72 -0.22
N CYS A 355 -5.67 37.41 -0.05
CA CYS A 355 -4.96 37.49 1.23
C CYS A 355 -5.80 38.10 2.37
N LYS A 356 -6.93 38.75 2.05
CA LYS A 356 -7.86 39.36 3.01
C LYS A 356 -8.97 38.41 3.46
N GLU A 357 -9.12 37.26 2.82
CA GLU A 357 -10.16 36.29 3.17
C GLU A 357 -9.78 35.52 4.45
N PRO A 358 -10.75 35.18 5.32
CA PRO A 358 -10.48 34.46 6.57
C PRO A 358 -9.84 33.08 6.33
N ILE A 359 -10.07 32.48 5.17
CA ILE A 359 -9.50 31.19 4.77
C ILE A 359 -8.03 31.28 4.29
N ALA A 360 -7.49 32.48 4.06
CA ALA A 360 -6.15 32.69 3.54
C ALA A 360 -5.05 32.14 4.47
N GLY A 361 -5.18 32.36 5.78
CA GLY A 361 -4.27 31.80 6.79
C GLY A 361 -4.24 30.27 6.76
N PRO A 362 -5.39 29.60 6.97
CA PRO A 362 -5.49 28.15 6.90
C PRO A 362 -4.98 27.54 5.58
N ALA A 363 -5.21 28.20 4.44
CA ALA A 363 -4.71 27.78 3.14
C ALA A 363 -3.19 27.94 3.01
N LYS A 364 -2.62 29.06 3.49
CA LYS A 364 -1.17 29.29 3.55
C LYS A 364 -0.48 28.22 4.40
N ASP A 365 -1.05 27.87 5.55
CA ASP A 365 -0.54 26.81 6.41
C ASP A 365 -0.61 25.45 5.73
N CYS A 366 -1.70 25.19 5.00
CA CYS A 366 -1.87 23.96 4.22
C CYS A 366 -0.81 23.81 3.12
N LEU A 367 -0.54 24.89 2.38
CA LEU A 367 0.50 24.94 1.35
C LEU A 367 1.90 24.74 1.95
N LYS A 368 2.16 25.35 3.11
CA LYS A 368 3.42 25.15 3.85
C LYS A 368 3.58 23.71 4.34
N ALA A 369 2.50 23.07 4.80
CA ALA A 369 2.49 21.68 5.26
C ALA A 369 2.51 20.65 4.12
N ALA A 370 1.98 21.00 2.93
CA ALA A 370 2.04 20.17 1.73
C ALA A 370 3.48 19.99 1.24
N ARG A 371 4.36 20.96 1.51
CA ARG A 371 5.80 20.77 1.28
C ARG A 371 6.30 19.67 2.19
N ARG A 372 6.95 18.66 1.62
CA ARG A 372 7.70 17.64 2.38
C ARG A 372 8.80 18.32 3.21
N LEU A 373 8.47 18.72 4.43
CA LEU A 373 9.42 19.14 5.45
C LEU A 373 10.15 17.89 5.93
N GLY A 374 11.22 17.51 5.23
CA GLY A 374 11.95 16.30 5.54
C GLY A 374 13.19 16.12 4.67
N ARG A 375 14.10 15.27 5.15
CA ARG A 375 15.24 14.80 4.37
C ARG A 375 14.71 13.99 3.17
N THR A 376 15.34 14.14 2.01
CA THR A 376 14.99 13.32 0.84
C THR A 376 15.10 11.83 1.19
N PRO A 377 14.33 10.93 0.53
CA PRO A 377 14.42 9.50 0.81
C PRO A 377 15.85 8.95 0.74
N ASN A 378 16.67 9.49 -0.17
CA ASN A 378 18.09 9.16 -0.30
C ASN A 378 18.90 9.59 0.92
N LEU A 379 18.68 10.81 1.42
CA LEU A 379 19.35 11.31 2.62
C LEU A 379 18.90 10.53 3.87
N ASN A 380 17.62 10.14 3.97
CA ASN A 380 17.15 9.23 5.02
C ASN A 380 17.83 7.87 4.96
N CYS A 381 17.95 7.27 3.77
CA CYS A 381 18.67 6.01 3.58
C CYS A 381 20.15 6.12 3.97
N ALA A 382 20.83 7.21 3.62
CA ALA A 382 22.21 7.47 4.02
C ALA A 382 22.35 7.60 5.55
N ASN A 383 21.41 8.27 6.21
CA ASN A 383 21.40 8.34 7.68
C ASN A 383 21.10 7.00 8.33
N LEU A 384 20.19 6.20 7.76
CA LEU A 384 19.93 4.83 8.21
C LEU A 384 21.17 3.95 8.07
N ALA A 385 21.96 4.12 7.02
CA ALA A 385 23.23 3.41 6.87
C ALA A 385 24.21 3.72 8.02
N ILE A 386 24.26 4.97 8.49
CA ILE A 386 25.07 5.38 9.66
C ILE A 386 24.47 4.78 10.95
N LYS A 387 23.14 4.79 11.11
CA LYS A 387 22.49 4.17 12.28
C LYS A 387 22.72 2.66 12.31
N LEU A 388 22.70 2.00 11.15
CA LEU A 388 23.00 0.57 11.02
C LEU A 388 24.43 0.26 11.49
N SER A 389 25.43 1.07 11.14
CA SER A 389 26.80 0.84 11.63
C SER A 389 26.92 0.96 13.15
N LYS A 390 26.13 1.85 13.77
CA LYS A 390 26.07 2.00 15.24
C LYS A 390 25.36 0.85 15.94
N ILE A 391 24.46 0.15 15.26
CA ILE A 391 23.69 -0.95 15.85
C ILE A 391 24.30 -2.34 15.59
N ASN A 392 25.10 -2.48 14.53
CA ASN A 392 25.83 -3.70 14.20
C ASN A 392 26.65 -4.30 15.36
N PRO A 393 27.28 -3.53 16.27
CA PRO A 393 27.96 -4.08 17.44
C PRO A 393 27.05 -4.94 18.34
N TYR A 394 25.77 -4.59 18.50
CA TYR A 394 24.84 -5.41 19.30
C TYR A 394 24.57 -6.76 18.65
N ARG A 395 24.53 -6.82 17.31
CA ARG A 395 24.44 -8.08 16.55
C ARG A 395 25.70 -8.92 16.74
N ALA A 396 26.87 -8.30 16.63
CA ALA A 396 28.15 -8.98 16.86
C ALA A 396 28.28 -9.55 18.28
N GLU A 397 27.77 -8.85 19.29
CA GLU A 397 27.71 -9.38 20.66
C GLU A 397 26.83 -10.63 20.79
N ILE A 398 25.73 -10.72 20.03
CA ILE A 398 24.89 -11.93 19.99
C ILE A 398 25.62 -13.05 19.22
N GLU A 399 26.35 -12.74 18.14
CA GLU A 399 27.19 -13.72 17.45
C GLU A 399 28.28 -14.28 18.37
N TRP A 400 28.90 -13.44 19.21
CA TRP A 400 29.86 -13.87 20.21
C TRP A 400 29.22 -14.71 21.30
N TYR A 401 28.02 -14.35 21.76
CA TYR A 401 27.25 -15.18 22.68
C TYR A 401 26.99 -16.56 22.07
N LYS A 402 26.59 -16.61 20.81
CA LYS A 402 26.39 -17.88 20.10
C LYS A 402 27.67 -18.71 20.05
N ALA A 403 28.78 -18.13 19.60
CA ALA A 403 30.06 -18.82 19.53
C ALA A 403 30.54 -19.33 20.90
N LEU A 404 30.20 -18.61 21.97
CA LEU A 404 30.51 -19.03 23.34
C LEU A 404 29.66 -20.22 23.78
N CYS A 405 28.35 -20.20 23.54
CA CYS A 405 27.44 -21.30 23.85
C CYS A 405 27.75 -22.55 23.02
N ASP A 406 28.14 -22.39 21.75
CA ASP A 406 28.50 -23.51 20.88
C ASP A 406 29.81 -24.21 21.34
N ARG A 407 30.66 -23.50 22.10
CA ARG A 407 31.91 -24.02 22.68
C ARG A 407 31.76 -24.45 24.14
N SER A 408 30.58 -24.31 24.76
CA SER A 408 30.41 -24.66 26.17
C SER A 408 30.43 -26.18 26.36
N ASP A 409 30.90 -26.60 27.53
CA ASP A 409 30.91 -28.02 27.91
C ASP A 409 29.49 -28.58 28.06
N ASP A 410 28.50 -27.71 28.29
CA ASP A 410 27.09 -28.08 28.41
C ASP A 410 26.52 -28.60 27.09
N GLN A 411 27.12 -28.28 25.93
CA GLN A 411 26.73 -28.77 24.61
C GLN A 411 25.24 -28.55 24.29
N MET A 412 24.69 -27.41 24.72
CA MET A 412 23.28 -27.04 24.53
C MET A 412 23.08 -26.14 23.31
N GLY A 413 24.08 -25.30 23.00
CA GLY A 413 23.95 -24.27 21.98
C GLY A 413 23.17 -23.04 22.44
N TYR A 414 23.23 -21.98 21.64
CA TYR A 414 22.79 -20.64 22.09
C TYR A 414 21.28 -20.47 22.27
N TYR A 415 20.46 -21.21 21.52
CA TYR A 415 19.00 -21.20 21.67
C TYR A 415 18.61 -21.72 23.07
N ASP A 416 19.07 -22.91 23.42
CA ASP A 416 18.75 -23.57 24.68
C ASP A 416 19.37 -22.83 25.88
N SER A 417 20.61 -22.37 25.76
CA SER A 417 21.23 -21.52 26.79
C SER A 417 20.43 -20.25 27.05
N PHE A 418 19.91 -19.60 26.00
CA PHE A 418 19.10 -18.40 26.16
C PHE A 418 17.69 -18.68 26.68
N LYS A 419 17.08 -19.80 26.29
CA LYS A 419 15.77 -20.24 26.82
C LYS A 419 15.88 -20.55 28.31
N GLN A 420 16.96 -21.16 28.76
CA GLN A 420 17.20 -21.55 30.16
C GLN A 420 17.94 -20.48 30.98
N ARG A 421 18.12 -19.29 30.42
CA ARG A 421 18.94 -18.23 31.04
C ARG A 421 18.45 -17.85 32.44
N GLY A 422 19.43 -17.69 33.34
CA GLY A 422 19.22 -17.17 34.69
C GLY A 422 19.40 -15.66 34.77
N ALA A 423 19.64 -15.15 35.98
CA ALA A 423 19.86 -13.72 36.25
C ALA A 423 21.29 -13.24 35.90
N SER A 424 21.94 -13.83 34.90
CA SER A 424 23.31 -13.46 34.56
C SER A 424 23.36 -12.11 33.83
N ARG A 425 24.39 -11.30 34.13
CA ARG A 425 24.60 -10.01 33.45
C ARG A 425 24.78 -10.17 31.94
N ARG A 426 25.35 -11.30 31.50
CA ARG A 426 25.57 -11.63 30.10
C ARG A 426 24.24 -11.86 29.38
N ASP A 427 23.40 -12.73 29.94
CA ASP A 427 22.14 -13.10 29.33
C ASP A 427 21.16 -11.91 29.27
N PHE A 428 21.17 -11.07 30.32
CA PHE A 428 20.43 -9.81 30.31
C PHE A 428 20.89 -8.88 29.18
N ARG A 429 22.21 -8.77 28.97
CA ARG A 429 22.78 -7.94 27.88
C ARG A 429 22.37 -8.45 26.50
N VAL A 430 22.38 -9.77 26.28
CA VAL A 430 21.93 -10.38 25.02
C VAL A 430 20.45 -10.08 24.78
N ASN A 431 19.60 -10.22 25.80
CA ASN A 431 18.18 -9.90 25.69
C ASN A 431 17.94 -8.41 25.42
N LEU A 432 18.71 -7.52 26.04
CA LEU A 432 18.66 -6.08 25.76
C LEU A 432 19.07 -5.77 24.32
N ASN A 433 20.12 -6.42 23.81
CA ASN A 433 20.60 -6.24 22.45
C ASN A 433 19.55 -6.71 21.42
N ARG A 434 18.87 -7.83 21.69
CA ARG A 434 17.73 -8.31 20.89
C ARG A 434 16.66 -7.23 20.73
N HIS A 435 16.22 -6.62 21.83
CA HIS A 435 15.22 -5.54 21.80
C HIS A 435 15.69 -4.30 21.05
N LYS A 436 16.96 -3.88 21.25
CA LYS A 436 17.52 -2.74 20.51
C LYS A 436 17.53 -2.97 19.00
N LEU A 437 17.92 -4.18 18.57
CA LEU A 437 17.89 -4.55 17.16
C LEU A 437 16.47 -4.59 16.60
N ALA A 438 15.52 -5.15 17.35
CA ALA A 438 14.10 -5.16 16.96
C ALA A 438 13.58 -3.74 16.74
N GLN A 439 13.77 -2.83 17.72
CA GLN A 439 13.33 -1.44 17.62
C GLN A 439 13.89 -0.71 16.39
N PHE A 440 15.16 -0.96 16.05
CA PHE A 440 15.75 -0.37 14.86
C PHE A 440 15.10 -0.88 13.58
N TRP A 441 14.91 -2.19 13.47
CA TRP A 441 14.30 -2.80 12.29
C TRP A 441 12.83 -2.42 12.12
N ASP A 442 12.07 -2.36 13.22
CA ASP A 442 10.69 -1.87 13.21
C ASP A 442 10.64 -0.41 12.73
N ASN A 443 11.57 0.44 13.18
CA ASN A 443 11.69 1.81 12.69
C ASN A 443 12.09 1.87 11.19
N VAL A 444 12.96 0.99 10.71
CA VAL A 444 13.32 0.91 9.28
C VAL A 444 12.09 0.53 8.45
N ILE A 445 11.30 -0.45 8.91
CA ILE A 445 10.05 -0.86 8.25
C ILE A 445 9.06 0.30 8.21
N ASN A 446 8.85 1.00 9.34
CA ASN A 446 7.95 2.15 9.40
C ASN A 446 8.37 3.27 8.42
N LEU A 447 9.67 3.55 8.30
CA LEU A 447 10.19 4.52 7.34
C LEU A 447 10.03 4.06 5.89
N PHE A 448 10.17 2.77 5.62
CA PHE A 448 9.94 2.19 4.30
C PHE A 448 8.47 2.33 3.88
N GLU A 449 7.55 1.94 4.77
CA GLU A 449 6.10 1.92 4.52
C GLU A 449 5.49 3.33 4.45
N SER A 450 6.09 4.29 5.15
CA SER A 450 5.73 5.71 5.03
C SER A 450 6.39 6.43 3.85
N ASN A 451 6.98 5.71 2.89
CA ASN A 451 7.64 6.27 1.70
C ASN A 451 8.80 7.23 1.98
N GLN A 452 9.41 7.15 3.15
CA GLN A 452 10.54 7.98 3.53
C GLN A 452 11.89 7.40 3.08
N LEU A 453 11.90 6.28 2.35
CA LEU A 453 13.07 5.58 1.82
C LEU A 453 12.99 5.35 0.29
N PRO A 454 14.11 5.06 -0.40
CA PRO A 454 14.14 4.81 -1.85
C PRO A 454 13.23 3.67 -2.32
N HIS A 455 12.80 3.68 -3.59
CA HIS A 455 11.90 2.66 -4.17
C HIS A 455 12.44 1.25 -4.07
N ASP A 456 13.69 1.09 -4.47
CA ASP A 456 14.43 -0.16 -4.51
C ASP A 456 14.99 -0.59 -3.15
N PHE A 457 14.69 0.13 -2.06
CA PHE A 457 15.28 -0.11 -0.73
C PHE A 457 15.16 -1.58 -0.29
N HIS A 458 14.00 -2.20 -0.51
CA HIS A 458 13.72 -3.61 -0.19
C HIS A 458 14.44 -4.61 -1.11
N ARG A 459 15.07 -4.15 -2.20
CA ARG A 459 15.87 -4.95 -3.15
C ARG A 459 17.36 -4.67 -3.04
N GLN A 460 17.75 -3.56 -2.41
CA GLN A 460 19.14 -3.21 -2.19
C GLN A 460 19.82 -4.30 -1.34
N GLY A 461 20.83 -4.96 -1.93
CA GLY A 461 21.51 -6.10 -1.31
C GLY A 461 22.04 -5.82 0.10
N LYS A 462 22.42 -4.57 0.41
CA LYS A 462 22.81 -4.14 1.76
C LYS A 462 21.72 -4.40 2.80
N TRP A 463 20.49 -3.96 2.52
CA TRP A 463 19.37 -4.04 3.46
C TRP A 463 18.80 -5.44 3.54
N VAL A 464 18.65 -6.10 2.38
CA VAL A 464 18.17 -7.49 2.31
C VAL A 464 19.12 -8.46 3.02
N ASN A 465 20.43 -8.33 2.80
CA ASN A 465 21.41 -9.16 3.51
C ASN A 465 21.40 -8.85 5.02
N ALA A 466 21.41 -7.56 5.40
CA ALA A 466 21.46 -7.18 6.81
C ALA A 466 20.22 -7.65 7.58
N SER A 467 19.02 -7.53 7.00
CA SER A 467 17.79 -8.01 7.62
C SER A 467 17.74 -9.54 7.69
N GLN A 468 18.23 -10.23 6.65
CA GLN A 468 18.33 -11.70 6.65
C GLN A 468 19.28 -12.21 7.73
N PHE A 469 20.48 -11.63 7.87
CA PHE A 469 21.43 -12.01 8.92
C PHE A 469 20.91 -11.69 10.32
N TYR A 470 20.18 -10.59 10.48
CA TYR A 470 19.47 -10.29 11.72
C TYR A 470 18.44 -11.37 12.03
N LYS A 471 17.56 -11.70 11.07
CA LYS A 471 16.50 -12.70 11.22
C LYS A 471 17.07 -14.07 11.60
N LEU A 472 18.06 -14.57 10.84
CA LEU A 472 18.73 -15.87 11.09
C LEU A 472 19.34 -15.98 12.49
N LEU A 473 19.86 -14.88 13.04
CA LEU A 473 20.51 -14.87 14.34
C LEU A 473 19.52 -14.67 15.49
N VAL A 474 18.55 -13.77 15.33
CA VAL A 474 17.75 -13.21 16.41
C VAL A 474 16.36 -13.83 16.53
N GLU A 475 15.75 -14.27 15.44
CA GLU A 475 14.42 -14.92 15.49
C GLU A 475 14.41 -16.17 16.40
N PRO A 476 15.45 -17.03 16.41
CA PRO A 476 15.57 -18.10 17.41
C PRO A 476 15.51 -17.62 18.86
N LEU A 477 16.03 -16.44 19.18
CA LEU A 477 15.99 -15.89 20.54
C LEU A 477 14.61 -15.32 20.89
N ASP A 478 13.88 -14.76 19.91
CA ASP A 478 12.48 -14.36 20.08
C ASP A 478 11.60 -15.61 20.33
N ILE A 479 11.84 -16.69 19.58
CA ILE A 479 11.18 -18.00 19.79
C ILE A 479 11.50 -18.53 21.20
N ALA A 480 12.77 -18.57 21.58
CA ALA A 480 13.20 -19.02 22.91
C ALA A 480 12.49 -18.25 24.01
N GLU A 481 12.34 -16.92 23.88
CA GLU A 481 11.63 -16.11 24.87
C GLU A 481 10.12 -16.39 24.90
N TYR A 482 9.50 -16.57 23.75
CA TYR A 482 8.08 -16.89 23.63
C TYR A 482 7.72 -18.19 24.37
N TYR A 483 8.53 -19.24 24.17
CA TYR A 483 8.29 -20.52 24.84
C TYR A 483 8.74 -20.50 26.30
N ARG A 484 9.84 -19.81 26.65
CA ARG A 484 10.29 -19.64 28.05
C ARG A 484 9.22 -19.00 28.93
N THR A 485 8.52 -18.01 28.40
CA THR A 485 7.47 -17.26 29.14
C THR A 485 6.10 -17.95 29.11
N GLY A 486 5.97 -19.11 28.46
CA GLY A 486 4.72 -19.86 28.40
C GLY A 486 3.65 -19.25 27.50
N MET A 487 4.01 -18.31 26.61
CA MET A 487 3.05 -17.60 25.76
C MET A 487 2.30 -18.53 24.80
N HIS A 488 2.93 -19.64 24.40
CA HIS A 488 2.29 -20.68 23.58
C HIS A 488 1.03 -21.28 24.21
N ARG A 489 0.97 -21.34 25.56
CA ARG A 489 -0.17 -21.90 26.29
C ARG A 489 -1.37 -20.95 26.35
N SER A 490 -1.13 -19.65 26.22
CA SER A 490 -2.19 -18.62 26.31
C SER A 490 -2.62 -18.09 24.95
N LYS A 491 -1.69 -17.98 23.99
CA LYS A 491 -1.94 -17.42 22.65
C LYS A 491 -1.93 -18.46 21.53
N GLY A 492 -1.42 -19.67 21.76
CA GLY A 492 -1.15 -20.67 20.71
C GLY A 492 0.31 -20.62 20.22
N HIS A 493 0.71 -21.53 19.32
CA HIS A 493 2.12 -21.67 18.93
C HIS A 493 2.69 -20.46 18.16
N TYR A 494 4.03 -20.34 18.17
CA TYR A 494 4.74 -19.14 17.73
C TYR A 494 4.48 -18.77 16.27
N ILE A 495 4.47 -19.74 15.34
CA ILE A 495 4.40 -19.44 13.90
C ILE A 495 3.14 -18.64 13.56
N ASP A 496 2.00 -19.07 14.12
CA ASP A 496 0.69 -18.48 13.84
C ASP A 496 0.39 -17.29 14.76
N HIS A 497 0.78 -17.35 16.03
CA HIS A 497 0.30 -16.43 17.07
C HIS A 497 1.37 -15.62 17.81
N GLY A 498 2.65 -15.89 17.54
CA GLY A 498 3.79 -15.24 18.20
C GLY A 498 4.76 -14.53 17.25
N ARG A 499 4.72 -14.87 15.96
CA ARG A 499 5.71 -14.42 14.99
C ARG A 499 5.53 -12.96 14.64
N GLU A 500 6.59 -12.20 14.86
CA GLU A 500 6.60 -10.76 14.73
C GLU A 500 6.59 -10.31 13.26
N ARG A 501 5.84 -9.24 12.99
CA ARG A 501 5.59 -8.72 11.63
C ARG A 501 6.87 -8.50 10.81
N ARG A 502 7.93 -8.01 11.46
CA ARG A 502 9.25 -7.76 10.84
C ARG A 502 9.81 -8.97 10.11
N TYR A 503 9.65 -10.19 10.66
CA TYR A 503 10.21 -11.40 10.06
C TYR A 503 9.49 -11.81 8.78
N ARG A 504 8.16 -11.66 8.75
CA ARG A 504 7.34 -11.87 7.54
C ARG A 504 7.74 -10.91 6.42
N ILE A 505 7.99 -9.63 6.75
CA ILE A 505 8.47 -8.62 5.78
C ILE A 505 9.85 -9.00 5.24
N PHE A 506 10.75 -9.50 6.08
CA PHE A 506 12.08 -9.91 5.64
C PHE A 506 12.09 -11.19 4.82
N ASP A 507 11.18 -12.14 5.07
CA ASP A 507 10.96 -13.30 4.18
C ASP A 507 10.61 -12.84 2.77
N ARG A 508 9.74 -11.83 2.65
CA ARG A 508 9.37 -11.25 1.36
C ARG A 508 10.56 -10.57 0.68
N TRP A 509 11.28 -9.69 1.38
CA TRP A 509 12.48 -9.02 0.83
C TRP A 509 13.54 -10.02 0.34
N TRP A 510 13.67 -11.16 1.04
CA TRP A 510 14.59 -12.23 0.65
C TRP A 510 14.12 -13.00 -0.59
N THR A 511 12.83 -13.30 -0.68
CA THR A 511 12.23 -14.06 -1.78
C THR A 511 12.20 -13.25 -3.08
N GLU A 512 11.81 -11.97 -3.02
CA GLU A 512 11.74 -11.06 -4.18
C GLU A 512 13.11 -10.76 -4.81
N ARG A 513 14.19 -10.91 -4.04
CA ARG A 513 15.56 -10.73 -4.54
C ARG A 513 16.07 -11.93 -5.32
N SER A 514 15.51 -13.12 -5.09
CA SER A 514 16.13 -14.37 -5.53
C SER A 514 15.74 -14.73 -6.96
N VAL A 515 16.62 -14.42 -7.92
CA VAL A 515 16.74 -15.21 -9.16
C VAL A 515 17.39 -16.54 -8.77
N ARG A 516 16.69 -17.64 -9.02
CA ARG A 516 17.05 -19.06 -8.80
C ARG A 516 18.48 -19.29 -8.30
N GLY A 517 18.61 -19.56 -7.00
CA GLY A 517 19.84 -20.15 -6.47
C GLY A 517 19.98 -21.59 -6.95
N GLU A 518 20.99 -21.86 -7.76
CA GLU A 518 21.42 -23.22 -8.09
C GLU A 518 21.74 -23.99 -6.80
N GLY A 519 21.26 -25.23 -6.70
CA GLY A 519 21.38 -26.08 -5.52
C GLY A 519 22.80 -26.56 -5.27
N TYR A 520 23.65 -25.72 -4.69
CA TYR A 520 24.96 -26.12 -4.19
C TYR A 520 24.82 -26.85 -2.86
N LYS A 521 25.12 -28.16 -2.85
CA LYS A 521 25.19 -28.96 -1.61
C LYS A 521 26.30 -28.44 -0.70
N ARG A 522 25.99 -28.17 0.58
CA ARG A 522 26.95 -27.68 1.58
C ARG A 522 27.89 -28.79 2.06
N SER A 523 29.17 -28.46 2.26
CA SER A 523 30.16 -29.39 2.82
C SER A 523 30.26 -29.32 4.35
N LYS A 524 29.88 -28.19 4.96
CA LYS A 524 29.88 -27.93 6.41
C LYS A 524 28.52 -27.42 6.86
N PHE A 525 28.19 -27.61 8.14
CA PHE A 525 27.01 -27.01 8.75
C PHE A 525 27.00 -25.49 8.58
N ALA A 526 25.79 -24.94 8.46
CA ALA A 526 25.58 -23.52 8.36
C ALA A 526 26.10 -22.81 9.62
N SER A 527 26.56 -21.57 9.48
CA SER A 527 26.88 -20.75 10.66
C SER A 527 25.63 -20.37 11.46
N LEU A 528 24.48 -20.29 10.79
CA LEU A 528 23.15 -20.04 11.33
C LEU A 528 22.16 -20.95 10.61
N THR A 529 21.20 -21.52 11.31
CA THR A 529 20.16 -22.37 10.72
C THR A 529 19.36 -21.59 9.67
N GLN A 530 19.25 -22.12 8.44
CA GLN A 530 18.63 -21.40 7.32
C GLN A 530 17.10 -21.25 7.46
N ASP A 531 16.43 -22.20 8.11
CA ASP A 531 15.04 -22.05 8.56
C ASP A 531 15.01 -21.33 9.92
N THR A 532 14.55 -20.08 9.92
CA THR A 532 14.53 -19.24 11.12
C THR A 532 13.43 -19.62 12.11
N CYS A 533 12.41 -20.33 11.64
CA CYS A 533 11.34 -20.89 12.48
C CYS A 533 11.62 -22.33 12.92
N PHE A 534 12.79 -22.89 12.60
CA PHE A 534 13.14 -24.27 12.95
C PHE A 534 12.87 -24.60 14.42
N TRP A 535 13.33 -23.73 15.34
CA TRP A 535 13.13 -23.94 16.77
C TRP A 535 11.67 -23.86 17.20
N ALA A 536 10.82 -23.07 16.56
CA ALA A 536 9.38 -23.04 16.86
C ALA A 536 8.73 -24.39 16.53
N ARG A 537 9.12 -25.00 15.40
CA ARG A 537 8.67 -26.35 15.01
C ARG A 537 9.17 -27.43 15.97
N VAL A 538 10.39 -27.29 16.50
CA VAL A 538 10.91 -28.21 17.55
C VAL A 538 10.04 -28.14 18.80
N GLU A 539 9.67 -26.93 19.26
CA GLU A 539 8.82 -26.78 20.46
C GLU A 539 7.41 -27.32 20.22
N GLU A 540 6.81 -27.06 19.06
CA GLU A 540 5.53 -27.67 18.65
C GLU A 540 5.64 -29.20 18.66
N ALA A 541 6.70 -29.76 18.09
CA ALA A 541 6.91 -31.21 18.06
C ALA A 541 7.12 -31.82 19.45
N ARG A 542 7.66 -31.07 20.42
CA ARG A 542 7.77 -31.50 21.82
C ARG A 542 6.40 -31.54 22.50
N ASP A 543 5.61 -30.49 22.36
CA ASP A 543 4.24 -30.45 22.90
C ASP A 543 3.38 -31.57 22.27
N LEU A 544 3.56 -31.85 20.97
CA LEU A 544 2.91 -32.99 20.30
C LEU A 544 3.36 -34.35 20.84
N LEU A 545 4.65 -34.54 21.16
CA LEU A 545 5.13 -35.78 21.81
C LEU A 545 4.53 -35.96 23.21
N ASP A 546 4.42 -34.89 23.99
CA ASP A 546 3.80 -34.94 25.33
C ASP A 546 2.28 -35.17 25.23
N ALA A 547 1.63 -34.63 24.21
CA ALA A 547 0.23 -34.93 23.89
C ALA A 547 0.02 -36.39 23.49
N LEU A 548 0.92 -36.96 22.68
CA LEU A 548 0.89 -38.39 22.33
C LEU A 548 1.03 -39.29 23.57
N ARG A 549 1.91 -38.94 24.51
CA ARG A 549 2.10 -39.70 25.76
C ARG A 549 0.86 -39.68 26.68
N SER A 550 -0.01 -38.69 26.52
CA SER A 550 -1.19 -38.46 27.37
C SER A 550 -2.54 -38.78 26.70
N THR A 551 -2.57 -39.03 25.39
CA THR A 551 -3.80 -39.29 24.62
C THR A 551 -4.09 -40.78 24.50
N SER A 552 -5.34 -41.19 24.79
CA SER A 552 -5.79 -42.59 24.67
C SER A 552 -6.63 -42.89 23.43
N ASP A 553 -7.01 -41.87 22.64
CA ASP A 553 -7.85 -42.02 21.43
C ASP A 553 -7.01 -42.45 20.21
N PRO A 554 -7.25 -43.64 19.62
CA PRO A 554 -6.48 -44.17 18.50
C PRO A 554 -6.48 -43.28 17.24
N SER A 555 -7.60 -42.62 16.94
CA SER A 555 -7.74 -41.81 15.73
C SER A 555 -6.94 -40.51 15.82
N HIS A 556 -7.01 -39.86 16.98
CA HIS A 556 -6.23 -38.68 17.29
C HIS A 556 -4.73 -39.00 17.39
N LEU A 557 -4.36 -40.16 17.93
CA LEU A 557 -2.97 -40.64 17.99
C LEU A 557 -2.35 -40.78 16.59
N ALA A 558 -3.08 -41.34 15.62
CA ALA A 558 -2.59 -41.48 14.25
C ALA A 558 -2.31 -40.12 13.58
N LEU A 559 -3.20 -39.14 13.78
CA LEU A 559 -3.04 -37.78 13.25
C LEU A 559 -1.84 -37.07 13.89
N LEU A 560 -1.68 -37.17 15.21
CA LEU A 560 -0.55 -36.59 15.93
C LEU A 560 0.78 -37.22 15.48
N TRP A 561 0.81 -38.55 15.33
CA TRP A 561 1.98 -39.26 14.84
C TRP A 561 2.38 -38.81 13.44
N GLN A 562 1.42 -38.67 12.52
CA GLN A 562 1.68 -38.18 11.16
C GLN A 562 2.33 -36.78 11.16
N LYS A 563 1.86 -35.87 12.02
CA LYS A 563 2.45 -34.52 12.15
C LYS A 563 3.90 -34.57 12.64
N ILE A 564 4.17 -35.40 13.65
CA ILE A 564 5.51 -35.57 14.21
C ILE A 564 6.46 -36.23 13.20
N ASP A 565 6.02 -37.27 12.49
CA ASP A 565 6.83 -37.97 11.49
C ASP A 565 7.15 -37.05 10.29
N ASN A 566 6.19 -36.22 9.86
CA ASN A 566 6.42 -35.20 8.85
C ASN A 566 7.48 -34.18 9.30
N PHE A 567 7.37 -33.67 10.53
CA PHE A 567 8.41 -32.78 11.08
C PHE A 567 9.77 -33.48 11.16
N ALA A 568 9.82 -34.74 11.62
CA ALA A 568 11.06 -35.52 11.69
C ALA A 568 11.74 -35.64 10.32
N SER A 569 10.96 -35.93 9.28
CA SER A 569 11.45 -36.04 7.91
C SER A 569 12.03 -34.71 7.41
N VAL A 570 11.30 -33.61 7.57
CA VAL A 570 11.73 -32.27 7.16
C VAL A 570 12.98 -31.83 7.93
N ALA A 571 13.01 -32.02 9.25
CA ALA A 571 14.16 -31.66 10.08
C ALA A 571 15.40 -32.48 9.70
N ASN A 572 15.24 -33.79 9.47
CA ASN A 572 16.34 -34.65 9.03
C ASN A 572 16.89 -34.22 7.67
N ALA A 573 16.04 -33.85 6.71
CA ALA A 573 16.47 -33.33 5.43
C ALA A 573 17.33 -32.05 5.56
N LEU A 574 16.95 -31.12 6.45
CA LEU A 574 17.74 -29.91 6.73
C LEU A 574 19.10 -30.24 7.37
N VAL A 575 19.14 -31.24 8.26
CA VAL A 575 20.40 -31.71 8.88
C VAL A 575 21.32 -32.37 7.86
N GLU A 576 20.79 -33.25 7.01
CA GLU A 576 21.54 -33.93 5.94
C GLU A 576 22.06 -32.93 4.89
N ALA A 577 21.27 -31.93 4.54
CA ALA A 577 21.66 -30.82 3.67
C ALA A 577 22.66 -29.85 4.34
N LYS A 578 22.95 -30.02 5.64
CA LYS A 578 23.82 -29.15 6.45
C LYS A 578 23.35 -27.68 6.45
N GLU A 579 22.04 -27.48 6.37
CA GLU A 579 21.40 -26.16 6.42
C GLU A 579 21.13 -25.69 7.85
N VAL A 580 21.24 -26.60 8.83
CA VAL A 580 21.22 -26.28 10.26
C VAL A 580 22.60 -25.84 10.75
N SER A 581 22.61 -25.11 11.86
CA SER A 581 23.83 -24.77 12.59
C SER A 581 24.18 -25.83 13.64
N ILE A 582 25.44 -25.84 14.09
CA ILE A 582 25.99 -26.86 15.00
C ILE A 582 25.29 -26.96 16.36
N ASP A 583 24.63 -25.88 16.81
CA ASP A 583 23.81 -25.86 18.02
C ASP A 583 22.58 -26.78 17.91
N VAL A 584 22.01 -26.94 16.71
CA VAL A 584 20.88 -27.85 16.50
C VAL A 584 21.29 -29.29 16.78
N VAL A 585 22.48 -29.70 16.33
CA VAL A 585 23.01 -31.07 16.48
C VAL A 585 23.86 -31.25 17.73
N ALA A 586 23.92 -30.25 18.61
CA ALA A 586 24.65 -30.36 19.88
C ALA A 586 23.98 -31.42 20.79
N LYS A 587 24.79 -32.14 21.57
CA LYS A 587 24.35 -33.35 22.30
C LYS A 587 23.15 -33.14 23.22
N ASN A 588 23.08 -31.97 23.85
CA ASN A 588 22.08 -31.59 24.83
C ASN A 588 21.13 -30.49 24.30
N SER A 589 21.11 -30.26 23.00
CA SER A 589 20.15 -29.35 22.38
C SER A 589 18.73 -29.89 22.50
N SER A 590 17.73 -29.01 22.52
CA SER A 590 16.32 -29.41 22.54
C SER A 590 15.93 -30.32 21.38
N TYR A 591 16.54 -30.13 20.20
CA TYR A 591 16.33 -30.99 19.04
C TYR A 591 16.94 -32.39 19.24
N SER A 592 18.20 -32.48 19.67
CA SER A 592 18.86 -33.77 19.90
C SER A 592 18.18 -34.59 21.00
N LEU A 593 17.65 -33.93 22.03
CA LEU A 593 16.83 -34.57 23.06
C LEU A 593 15.50 -35.05 22.48
N TRP A 594 14.81 -34.21 21.71
CA TRP A 594 13.57 -34.60 21.03
C TRP A 594 13.76 -35.79 20.08
N VAL A 595 14.87 -35.86 19.33
CA VAL A 595 15.19 -36.99 18.45
C VAL A 595 15.36 -38.29 19.23
N LYS A 596 15.96 -38.25 20.43
CA LYS A 596 16.08 -39.45 21.29
C LYS A 596 14.71 -39.93 21.73
N ASP A 597 13.88 -39.03 22.25
CA ASP A 597 12.52 -39.32 22.70
C ASP A 597 11.65 -39.86 21.55
N TYR A 598 11.74 -39.25 20.37
CA TYR A 598 11.02 -39.69 19.17
C TYR A 598 11.46 -41.09 18.73
N ASN A 599 12.77 -41.40 18.71
CA ASN A 599 13.26 -42.72 18.34
C ASN A 599 12.89 -43.81 19.35
N GLU A 600 12.87 -43.47 20.64
CA GLU A 600 12.39 -44.37 21.69
C GLU A 600 10.91 -44.70 21.48
N LEU A 601 10.07 -43.69 21.28
CA LEU A 601 8.64 -43.87 21.06
C LEU A 601 8.32 -44.60 19.75
N LYS A 602 9.07 -44.30 18.67
CA LYS A 602 8.99 -45.01 17.39
C LYS A 602 9.30 -46.49 17.55
N SER A 603 10.32 -46.82 18.33
CA SER A 603 10.70 -48.21 18.59
C SER A 603 9.64 -48.97 19.38
N GLN A 604 9.02 -48.32 20.37
CA GLN A 604 7.89 -48.87 21.11
C GLN A 604 6.69 -49.11 20.17
N MET A 605 6.34 -48.15 19.32
CA MET A 605 5.23 -48.32 18.37
C MET A 605 5.47 -49.42 17.32
N VAL A 606 6.71 -49.63 16.87
CA VAL A 606 7.06 -50.75 15.98
C VAL A 606 6.90 -52.10 16.67
N GLN A 607 7.12 -52.19 17.99
CA GLN A 607 6.84 -53.40 18.79
C GLN A 607 5.34 -53.65 19.01
N PHE A 608 4.49 -52.62 18.97
CA PHE A 608 3.02 -52.70 19.06
C PHE A 608 2.30 -52.89 17.71
N ARG A 609 3.02 -53.34 16.67
CA ARG A 609 2.50 -53.54 15.29
C ARG A 609 1.19 -54.32 15.13
N PRO A 610 0.70 -55.21 16.02
CA PRO A 610 -0.57 -55.90 15.77
C PRO A 610 -1.82 -55.01 15.88
N LEU A 611 -1.75 -53.80 16.46
CA LEU A 611 -2.95 -52.98 16.75
C LEU A 611 -3.14 -51.74 15.84
N PHE A 612 -2.11 -51.30 15.12
CA PHE A 612 -2.19 -50.10 14.26
C PHE A 612 -2.50 -50.40 12.78
N LEU A 613 -2.22 -51.62 12.30
CA LEU A 613 -2.44 -52.01 10.89
C LEU A 613 -3.86 -52.50 10.60
N SER A 614 -4.70 -52.76 11.61
CA SER A 614 -6.08 -53.20 11.40
C SER A 614 -7.04 -52.08 10.98
N PHE A 615 -6.62 -50.81 11.00
CA PHE A 615 -7.50 -49.66 10.72
C PHE A 615 -7.18 -48.92 9.42
N VAL A 616 -6.13 -49.31 8.69
CA VAL A 616 -5.75 -48.67 7.41
C VAL A 616 -6.28 -49.46 6.19
N ASN A 617 -6.72 -50.71 6.39
CA ASN A 617 -7.19 -51.61 5.31
C ASN A 617 -8.67 -51.99 5.45
N GLU A 618 -9.57 -51.04 5.70
CA GLU A 618 -10.95 -51.21 5.21
C GLU A 618 -11.07 -50.46 3.88
N GLU A 619 -10.70 -51.19 2.82
CA GLU A 619 -11.05 -50.86 1.44
C GLU A 619 -12.56 -50.66 1.35
N MET A 620 -12.99 -49.45 0.98
CA MET A 620 -14.31 -49.25 0.42
C MET A 620 -14.39 -50.02 -0.90
N VAL A 621 -15.30 -50.99 -0.97
CA VAL A 621 -15.71 -51.69 -2.19
C VAL A 621 -17.23 -51.86 -2.17
N PRO A 622 -17.93 -51.66 -3.29
CA PRO A 622 -18.06 -50.46 -4.12
C PRO A 622 -19.32 -49.64 -3.80
#